data_AF-A0A951FEB4-F1
#
_entry.id   AF-A0A951FEB4-F1
#
_cell.length_a   1.000
_cell.length_b   1.000
_cell.length_c   1.000
_cell.angle_alpha   90.00
_cell.angle_beta   90.00
_cell.angle_gamma   90.00
#
_symmetry.space_group_name_H-M   'P 1'
#
loop_
_entity.id
_entity.type
_entity.pdbx_description
1 polymer ?
#
loop_
_entity_poly.entity_id
_entity_poly.type
_entity_poly.pdbx_seq_one_letter_code
_entity_poly.pdbx_strand_id
1 'polypeptide(L)'
;MEHEMNTPEHGALLVVEIGLDLTRVTLVDVVDQSYRLVARAASPSTFGPPDNDPTRAILTALRQIEETTSRELVQGDDLRYPQDEAGNGVDGVVATTSAAGVLSVVVAGIAGHGSVQSATHAVRSTYTTLLDTISLDDAGKQPKQLGDHVLTLERARPDLVVIAGGNEGGAASPSKRLAHIVGLL
;
A
#
# COMPACT_ATOMS: atom_id res chain seq x y z
N MET A 1 35.50 23.40 -3.11
CA MET A 1 34.04 23.56 -2.99
C MET A 1 33.62 22.59 -1.90
N GLU A 2 33.48 23.10 -0.68
CA GLU A 2 33.01 22.32 0.45
C GLU A 2 31.56 21.93 0.17
N HIS A 3 31.27 20.63 0.16
CA HIS A 3 29.92 20.12 0.02
C HIS A 3 29.24 20.39 1.36
N GLU A 4 28.35 21.38 1.39
CA GLU A 4 27.47 21.63 2.54
C GLU A 4 26.70 20.34 2.80
N MET A 5 27.11 19.59 3.83
CA MET A 5 26.49 18.31 4.18
C MET A 5 25.10 18.61 4.70
N ASN A 6 24.09 18.10 4.01
CA ASN A 6 22.71 18.19 4.44
C ASN A 6 22.56 17.34 5.71
N THR A 7 22.68 17.95 6.89
CA THR A 7 22.47 17.25 8.17
C THR A 7 21.04 16.73 8.17
N PRO A 8 20.81 15.42 8.40
CA PRO A 8 19.47 14.88 8.46
C PRO A 8 18.61 15.59 9.51
N GLU A 9 17.37 15.98 9.16
CA GLU A 9 16.43 16.63 10.09
C GLU A 9 15.93 15.70 11.20
N HIS A 10 16.10 14.38 11.05
CA HIS A 10 15.65 13.35 12.00
C HIS A 10 16.82 12.43 12.34
N GLY A 11 16.88 11.94 13.58
CA GLY A 11 17.86 10.96 14.02
C GLY A 11 17.48 9.56 13.55
N ALA A 12 17.17 8.66 14.47
CA ALA A 12 16.91 7.27 14.18
C ALA A 12 15.53 7.04 13.57
N LEU A 13 15.48 6.21 12.53
CA LEU A 13 14.27 5.80 11.83
C LEU A 13 14.13 4.27 11.86
N LEU A 14 12.91 3.79 12.11
CA LEU A 14 12.57 2.38 11.91
C LEU A 14 11.90 2.19 10.56
N VAL A 15 12.42 1.28 9.77
CA VAL A 15 11.75 0.78 8.57
C VAL A 15 11.18 -0.59 8.87
N VAL A 16 9.85 -0.68 8.85
CA VAL A 16 9.08 -1.89 9.10
C VAL A 16 8.54 -2.42 7.77
N GLU A 17 8.82 -3.67 7.47
CA GLU A 17 8.36 -4.38 6.27
C GLU A 17 7.50 -5.57 6.69
N ILE A 18 6.18 -5.45 6.54
CA ILE A 18 5.21 -6.48 6.93
C ILE A 18 4.92 -7.36 5.70
N GLY A 19 5.49 -8.56 5.68
CA GLY A 19 5.22 -9.59 4.67
C GLY A 19 4.23 -10.65 5.15
N LEU A 20 3.81 -11.53 4.24
CA LEU A 20 2.95 -12.68 4.57
C LEU A 20 3.65 -13.65 5.52
N ASP A 21 4.93 -13.96 5.25
CA ASP A 21 5.68 -14.96 6.03
C ASP A 21 6.53 -14.33 7.13
N LEU A 22 7.09 -13.14 6.86
CA LEU A 22 8.05 -12.47 7.72
C LEU A 22 7.69 -11.00 7.87
N THR A 23 7.84 -10.49 9.10
CA THR A 23 7.94 -9.05 9.34
C THR A 23 9.40 -8.72 9.63
N ARG A 24 9.95 -7.73 8.91
CA ARG A 24 11.32 -7.25 9.10
C ARG A 24 11.30 -5.86 9.69
N VAL A 25 12.27 -5.57 10.55
CA VAL A 25 12.49 -4.26 11.13
C VAL A 25 13.95 -3.88 10.89
N THR A 26 14.18 -2.69 10.37
CA THR A 26 15.50 -2.14 10.09
C THR A 26 15.64 -0.82 10.84
N LEU A 27 16.66 -0.71 11.68
CA LEU A 27 17.04 0.52 12.35
C LEU A 27 18.06 1.25 11.49
N VAL A 28 17.70 2.46 11.08
CA VAL A 28 18.57 3.39 10.36
C VAL A 28 18.84 4.57 11.28
N ASP A 29 20.07 5.03 11.37
CA ASP A 29 20.43 6.18 12.21
C ASP A 29 21.55 6.98 11.56
N VAL A 30 21.76 8.21 12.03
CA VAL A 30 22.80 9.11 11.56
C VAL A 30 24.13 8.75 12.21
N VAL A 31 25.06 8.25 11.40
CA VAL A 31 26.45 7.97 11.79
C VAL A 31 27.36 8.75 10.86
N ASP A 32 28.30 9.51 11.43
CA ASP A 32 29.21 10.40 10.69
C ASP A 32 28.45 11.32 9.70
N GLN A 33 27.38 11.96 10.17
CA GLN A 33 26.56 12.90 9.39
C GLN A 33 25.82 12.27 8.19
N SER A 34 25.66 10.94 8.18
CA SER A 34 24.96 10.21 7.10
C SER A 34 24.06 9.12 7.66
N TYR A 35 22.92 8.87 7.03
CA TYR A 35 22.09 7.72 7.40
C TYR A 35 22.82 6.40 7.10
N ARG A 36 22.87 5.52 8.09
CA ARG A 36 23.43 4.18 8.01
C ARG A 36 22.45 3.17 8.57
N LEU A 37 22.44 1.97 7.97
CA LEU A 37 21.80 0.81 8.59
C LEU A 37 22.62 0.44 9.82
N VAL A 38 21.99 0.53 11.00
CA VAL A 38 22.60 0.17 12.29
C VAL A 38 22.37 -1.30 12.58
N ALA A 39 21.12 -1.76 12.44
CA ALA A 39 20.74 -3.13 12.73
C ALA A 39 19.48 -3.53 11.96
N ARG A 40 19.28 -4.84 11.80
CA ARG A 40 18.10 -5.41 11.17
C ARG A 40 17.75 -6.73 11.83
N ALA A 41 16.46 -6.95 12.04
CA ALA A 41 15.92 -8.19 12.59
C ALA A 41 14.66 -8.60 11.81
N ALA A 42 14.26 -9.86 11.99
CA ALA A 42 13.03 -10.38 11.41
C ALA A 42 12.38 -11.39 12.36
N SER A 43 11.05 -11.48 12.30
CA SER A 43 10.28 -12.53 12.94
C SER A 43 9.25 -13.12 11.98
N PRO A 44 8.72 -14.31 12.25
CA PRO A 44 7.50 -14.78 11.60
C PRO A 44 6.41 -13.70 11.67
N SER A 45 5.68 -13.52 10.57
CA SER A 45 4.62 -12.52 10.49
C SER A 45 3.43 -12.92 11.34
N THR A 46 2.86 -11.94 12.03
CA THR A 46 1.62 -12.08 12.80
C THR A 46 0.47 -11.28 12.17
N PHE A 47 0.63 -10.84 10.91
CA PHE A 47 -0.41 -10.13 10.16
C PHE A 47 -1.67 -10.99 9.93
N GLY A 48 -1.48 -12.29 9.71
CA GLY A 48 -2.57 -13.25 9.48
C GLY A 48 -3.02 -13.96 10.75
N PRO A 49 -4.02 -14.86 10.63
CA PRO A 49 -4.45 -15.71 11.72
C PRO A 49 -3.31 -16.59 12.28
N PRO A 50 -3.32 -16.90 13.59
CA PRO A 50 -4.36 -16.58 14.57
C PRO A 50 -4.26 -15.18 15.18
N ASP A 51 -3.11 -14.52 15.12
CA ASP A 51 -2.87 -13.26 15.82
C ASP A 51 -3.62 -12.08 15.19
N ASN A 52 -3.62 -11.96 13.86
CA ASN A 52 -4.18 -10.82 13.12
C ASN A 52 -3.70 -9.45 13.64
N ASP A 53 -2.45 -9.39 14.12
CA ASP A 53 -1.82 -8.21 14.68
C ASP A 53 -0.33 -8.20 14.34
N PRO A 54 0.12 -7.41 13.34
CA PRO A 54 1.53 -7.34 12.96
C PRO A 54 2.42 -6.73 14.04
N THR A 55 1.85 -6.04 15.04
CA THR A 55 2.61 -5.38 16.11
C THR A 55 3.41 -6.38 16.92
N ARG A 56 2.89 -7.59 17.14
CA ARG A 56 3.60 -8.65 17.90
C ARG A 56 4.91 -9.06 17.22
N ALA A 57 4.88 -9.24 15.90
CA ALA A 57 6.06 -9.52 15.10
C ALA A 57 7.06 -8.36 15.11
N ILE A 58 6.56 -7.12 14.98
CA ILE A 58 7.37 -5.89 15.05
C ILE A 58 8.10 -5.80 16.39
N LEU A 59 7.39 -5.94 17.51
CA LEU A 59 7.96 -5.89 18.87
C LEU A 59 9.00 -7.00 19.09
N THR A 60 8.74 -8.20 18.56
CA THR A 60 9.70 -9.31 18.63
C THR A 60 10.98 -8.99 17.88
N ALA A 61 10.89 -8.43 16.67
CA ALA A 61 12.05 -8.02 15.90
C ALA A 61 12.78 -6.83 16.55
N LEU A 62 12.06 -5.88 17.15
CA LEU A 62 12.65 -4.76 17.88
C LEU A 62 13.49 -5.24 19.07
N ARG A 63 12.98 -6.17 19.87
CA ARG A 63 13.73 -6.75 21.01
C ARG A 63 15.04 -7.41 20.57
N GLN A 64 15.08 -8.06 19.41
CA GLN A 64 16.34 -8.60 18.83
C GLN A 64 17.33 -7.49 18.44
N ILE A 65 16.83 -6.34 17.97
CA ILE A 65 17.66 -5.18 17.69
C ILE A 65 18.19 -4.58 18.99
N GLU A 66 17.37 -4.49 20.04
CA GLU A 66 17.81 -4.03 21.37
C GLU A 66 18.95 -4.90 21.91
N GLU A 67 18.83 -6.23 21.80
CA GLU A 67 19.88 -7.19 22.20
C GLU A 67 21.21 -6.96 21.45
N THR A 68 21.14 -6.62 20.16
CA THR A 68 22.34 -6.46 19.32
C THR A 68 22.98 -5.07 19.49
N THR A 69 22.16 -4.03 19.70
CA THR A 69 22.61 -2.64 19.71
C THR A 69 22.77 -2.07 21.12
N SER A 70 22.26 -2.76 22.15
CA SER A 70 22.16 -2.26 23.53
C SER A 70 21.36 -0.94 23.66
N ARG A 71 20.52 -0.61 22.67
CA ARG A 71 19.58 0.52 22.72
C ARG A 71 18.24 0.04 23.26
N GLU A 72 17.59 0.87 24.06
CA GLU A 72 16.20 0.66 24.48
C GLU A 72 15.27 1.33 23.44
N LEU A 73 14.69 0.56 22.53
CA LEU A 73 13.79 1.01 21.47
C LEU A 73 12.33 0.91 21.87
N VAL A 74 12.00 0.06 22.85
CA VAL A 74 10.63 -0.23 23.27
C VAL A 74 10.50 -0.07 24.78
N GLN A 75 9.41 0.56 25.23
CA GLN A 75 9.06 0.68 26.64
C GLN A 75 7.77 -0.12 26.89
N GLY A 76 7.92 -1.32 27.44
CA GLY A 76 6.81 -2.28 27.54
C GLY A 76 6.43 -2.83 26.16
N ASP A 77 5.28 -2.40 25.65
CA ASP A 77 4.79 -2.70 24.30
C ASP A 77 4.68 -1.45 23.41
N ASP A 78 5.09 -0.28 23.92
CA ASP A 78 5.07 0.99 23.16
C ASP A 78 6.46 1.32 22.63
N LEU A 79 6.52 1.89 21.43
CA LEU A 79 7.76 2.39 20.85
C LEU A 79 8.25 3.62 21.63
N ARG A 80 9.53 3.64 22.02
CA ARG A 80 10.12 4.80 22.67
C ARG A 80 10.38 5.90 21.64
N TYR A 81 9.77 7.06 21.87
CA TYR A 81 9.85 8.24 21.00
C TYR A 81 9.82 9.52 21.86
N PRO A 82 10.59 10.58 21.53
CA PRO A 82 11.62 10.63 20.49
C PRO A 82 12.91 9.90 20.90
N GLN A 83 13.91 9.89 20.02
CA GLN A 83 15.25 9.42 20.37
C GLN A 83 15.90 10.35 21.41
N ASP A 84 16.60 9.77 22.39
CA ASP A 84 17.39 10.52 23.38
C ASP A 84 18.89 10.61 23.01
N GLU A 85 19.65 11.41 23.76
CA GLU A 85 21.09 11.61 23.54
C GLU A 85 21.92 10.32 23.70
N ALA A 86 21.41 9.32 24.42
CA ALA A 86 22.04 8.00 24.56
C ALA A 86 21.70 7.06 23.39
N GLY A 87 20.87 7.52 22.46
CA GLY A 87 20.40 6.77 21.31
C GLY A 87 19.23 5.85 21.61
N ASN A 88 18.59 5.92 22.77
CA ASN A 88 17.38 5.12 23.02
C ASN A 88 16.19 5.75 22.33
N GLY A 89 15.24 4.92 21.88
CA GLY A 89 14.10 5.37 21.08
C GLY A 89 14.47 5.76 19.65
N VAL A 90 13.47 6.24 18.93
CA VAL A 90 13.54 6.61 17.51
C VAL A 90 12.73 7.87 17.24
N ASP A 91 13.01 8.55 16.14
CA ASP A 91 12.35 9.78 15.69
C ASP A 91 11.35 9.56 14.56
N GLY A 92 11.19 8.32 14.09
CA GLY A 92 10.22 8.02 13.05
C GLY A 92 10.08 6.55 12.75
N VAL A 93 8.92 6.22 12.16
CA VAL A 93 8.62 4.88 11.66
C VAL A 93 8.07 5.00 10.25
N VAL A 94 8.63 4.20 9.36
CA VAL A 94 8.13 3.98 8.01
C VAL A 94 7.69 2.53 7.92
N ALA A 95 6.39 2.31 7.70
CA ALA A 95 5.84 0.98 7.51
C ALA A 95 5.47 0.75 6.05
N THR A 96 5.84 -0.42 5.54
CA THR A 96 5.42 -0.92 4.23
C THR A 96 4.86 -2.33 4.42
N THR A 97 3.86 -2.70 3.63
CA THR A 97 3.26 -4.03 3.72
C THR A 97 2.98 -4.60 2.34
N SER A 98 3.34 -5.88 2.15
CA SER A 98 2.84 -6.71 1.06
C SER A 98 1.83 -7.75 1.54
N ALA A 99 1.66 -7.88 2.87
CA ALA A 99 0.80 -8.88 3.48
C ALA A 99 -0.70 -8.65 3.21
N ALA A 100 -1.09 -7.41 2.90
CA ALA A 100 -2.47 -7.05 2.56
C ALA A 100 -2.97 -7.65 1.23
N GLY A 101 -2.07 -8.23 0.42
CA GLY A 101 -2.41 -8.75 -0.90
C GLY A 101 -2.59 -7.66 -1.95
N VAL A 102 -2.98 -8.07 -3.15
CA VAL A 102 -3.22 -7.16 -4.29
C VAL A 102 -4.63 -6.58 -4.21
N LEU A 103 -4.78 -5.29 -4.50
CA LEU A 103 -6.10 -4.67 -4.59
C LEU A 103 -6.84 -5.23 -5.80
N SER A 104 -8.04 -5.75 -5.57
CA SER A 104 -8.92 -6.23 -6.62
C SER A 104 -9.67 -5.05 -7.25
N VAL A 105 -9.52 -4.90 -8.57
CA VAL A 105 -9.95 -3.71 -9.31
C VAL A 105 -10.89 -4.09 -10.45
N VAL A 106 -11.94 -3.30 -10.65
CA VAL A 106 -12.73 -3.30 -11.88
C VAL A 106 -12.51 -2.00 -12.62
N VAL A 107 -12.36 -2.08 -13.95
CA VAL A 107 -12.23 -0.90 -14.81
C VAL A 107 -13.52 -0.70 -15.57
N ALA A 108 -14.11 0.48 -15.49
CA ALA A 108 -15.29 0.85 -16.25
C ALA A 108 -14.96 2.05 -17.15
N GLY A 109 -15.36 2.04 -18.42
CA GLY A 109 -15.04 3.14 -19.32
C GLY A 109 -16.07 3.44 -20.40
N ILE A 110 -15.97 4.63 -20.99
CA ILE A 110 -16.93 5.09 -22.01
C ILE A 110 -16.76 4.33 -23.32
N ALA A 111 -15.51 3.97 -23.66
CA ALA A 111 -15.19 3.22 -24.86
C ALA A 111 -14.15 2.13 -24.55
N GLY A 112 -14.30 0.97 -25.19
CA GLY A 112 -13.40 -0.16 -24.99
C GLY A 112 -11.98 0.20 -25.45
N HIS A 113 -11.90 0.79 -26.65
CA HIS A 113 -10.65 1.34 -27.17
C HIS A 113 -10.35 2.72 -26.57
N GLY A 114 -9.07 2.96 -26.26
CA GLY A 114 -8.63 4.20 -25.62
C GLY A 114 -8.94 4.24 -24.12
N SER A 115 -10.21 4.25 -23.70
CA SER A 115 -10.57 4.47 -22.28
C SER A 115 -10.29 3.24 -21.41
N VAL A 116 -11.00 2.13 -21.66
CA VAL A 116 -10.82 0.89 -20.87
C VAL A 116 -9.42 0.33 -21.09
N GLN A 117 -8.91 0.35 -22.32
CA GLN A 117 -7.56 -0.10 -22.63
C GLN A 117 -6.48 0.67 -21.84
N SER A 118 -6.54 2.01 -21.82
CA SER A 118 -5.56 2.82 -21.09
C SER A 118 -5.65 2.63 -19.59
N ALA A 119 -6.87 2.59 -19.04
CA ALA A 119 -7.07 2.37 -17.61
C ALA A 119 -6.62 0.96 -17.17
N THR A 120 -6.88 -0.04 -18.00
CA THR A 120 -6.40 -1.41 -17.77
C THR A 120 -4.87 -1.48 -17.74
N HIS A 121 -4.18 -0.80 -18.65
CA HIS A 121 -2.73 -0.72 -18.64
C HIS A 121 -2.20 -0.03 -17.37
N ALA A 122 -2.82 1.09 -16.96
CA ALA A 122 -2.44 1.80 -15.74
C ALA A 122 -2.63 0.92 -14.49
N VAL A 123 -3.80 0.30 -14.33
CA VAL A 123 -4.11 -0.60 -13.21
C VAL A 123 -3.11 -1.77 -13.17
N ARG A 124 -2.89 -2.47 -14.28
CA ARG A 124 -1.95 -3.61 -14.35
C ARG A 124 -0.49 -3.25 -14.09
N SER A 125 -0.11 -1.97 -14.22
CA SER A 125 1.25 -1.51 -13.91
C SER A 125 1.50 -1.31 -12.42
N THR A 126 0.47 -1.47 -11.58
CA THR A 126 0.51 -1.29 -10.12
C THR A 126 0.19 -2.60 -9.39
N TYR A 127 0.22 -2.58 -8.04
CA TYR A 127 -0.01 -3.76 -7.20
C TYR A 127 -1.51 -4.13 -7.08
N THR A 128 -2.13 -4.45 -8.21
CA THR A 128 -3.57 -4.72 -8.34
C THR A 128 -3.84 -5.99 -9.16
N THR A 129 -5.03 -6.57 -8.98
CA THR A 129 -5.57 -7.62 -9.84
C THR A 129 -6.84 -7.13 -10.53
N LEU A 130 -6.92 -7.28 -11.86
CA LEU A 130 -8.09 -6.86 -12.62
C LEU A 130 -9.13 -7.98 -12.62
N LEU A 131 -10.28 -7.73 -12.02
CA LEU A 131 -11.39 -8.69 -11.94
C LEU A 131 -12.26 -8.67 -13.18
N ASP A 132 -12.58 -7.48 -13.69
CA ASP A 132 -13.47 -7.31 -14.84
C ASP A 132 -13.24 -5.94 -15.53
N THR A 133 -13.71 -5.83 -16.77
CA THR A 133 -13.72 -4.59 -17.54
C THR A 133 -15.09 -4.33 -18.15
N ILE A 134 -15.62 -3.13 -17.95
CA ILE A 134 -16.93 -2.72 -18.45
C ILE A 134 -16.75 -1.57 -19.44
N SER A 135 -17.38 -1.65 -20.60
CA SER A 135 -17.43 -0.54 -21.56
C SER A 135 -18.86 -0.16 -21.93
N LEU A 136 -19.18 1.15 -21.93
CA LEU A 136 -20.52 1.64 -22.31
C LEU A 136 -20.89 1.34 -23.77
N ASP A 137 -19.94 1.50 -24.68
CA ASP A 137 -20.16 1.29 -26.11
C ASP A 137 -20.37 -0.18 -26.49
N ASP A 138 -19.98 -1.11 -25.61
CA ASP A 138 -20.25 -2.54 -25.74
C ASP A 138 -21.49 -2.98 -24.96
N ALA A 139 -21.74 -2.41 -23.77
CA ALA A 139 -22.95 -2.67 -22.99
C ALA A 139 -24.25 -2.34 -23.78
N GLY A 140 -24.20 -1.37 -24.69
CA GLY A 140 -25.32 -1.03 -25.58
C GLY A 140 -25.58 -2.05 -26.71
N LYS A 141 -24.61 -2.90 -27.05
CA LYS A 141 -24.72 -3.88 -28.15
C LYS A 141 -25.26 -5.23 -27.69
N GLN A 142 -25.08 -5.58 -26.41
CA GLN A 142 -25.54 -6.86 -25.84
C GLN A 142 -26.09 -6.67 -24.41
N PRO A 143 -27.41 -6.49 -24.23
CA PRO A 143 -28.03 -6.27 -22.92
C PRO A 143 -27.77 -7.38 -21.89
N LYS A 144 -27.50 -8.62 -22.36
CA LYS A 144 -27.14 -9.76 -21.50
C LYS A 144 -25.79 -9.57 -20.80
N GLN A 145 -24.83 -8.87 -21.43
CA GLN A 145 -23.50 -8.66 -20.87
C GLN A 145 -23.53 -7.76 -19.63
N LEU A 146 -24.45 -6.79 -19.58
CA LEU A 146 -24.57 -5.92 -18.41
C LEU A 146 -24.96 -6.70 -17.14
N GLY A 147 -25.86 -7.70 -17.28
CA GLY A 147 -26.22 -8.58 -16.17
C GLY A 147 -25.07 -9.44 -15.66
N ASP A 148 -24.22 -9.93 -16.57
CA ASP A 148 -23.05 -10.74 -16.22
C ASP A 148 -21.98 -9.90 -15.48
N HIS A 149 -21.78 -8.64 -15.88
CA HIS A 149 -20.89 -7.70 -15.19
C HIS A 149 -21.41 -7.34 -13.78
N VAL A 150 -22.72 -7.12 -13.64
CA VAL A 150 -23.38 -6.89 -12.34
C VAL A 150 -23.18 -8.09 -11.41
N LEU A 151 -23.41 -9.30 -11.90
CA LEU A 151 -23.23 -10.52 -11.12
C LEU A 151 -21.75 -10.75 -10.74
N THR A 152 -20.82 -10.40 -11.64
CA THR A 152 -19.37 -10.46 -11.38
C THR A 152 -18.99 -9.47 -10.30
N LEU A 153 -19.50 -8.24 -10.35
CA LEU A 153 -19.27 -7.20 -9.34
C LEU A 153 -19.84 -7.58 -7.97
N GLU A 154 -21.09 -8.06 -7.90
CA GLU A 154 -21.70 -8.50 -6.63
C GLU A 154 -20.93 -9.68 -6.00
N ARG A 155 -20.46 -10.63 -6.81
CA ARG A 155 -19.75 -11.82 -6.31
C ARG A 155 -18.32 -11.51 -5.92
N ALA A 156 -17.61 -10.76 -6.77
CA ALA A 156 -16.19 -10.53 -6.60
C ALA A 156 -15.88 -9.43 -5.58
N ARG A 157 -16.82 -8.50 -5.33
CA ARG A 157 -16.69 -7.37 -4.40
C ARG A 157 -15.32 -6.68 -4.51
N PRO A 158 -15.06 -5.97 -5.63
CA PRO A 158 -13.77 -5.33 -5.84
C PRO A 158 -13.46 -4.32 -4.73
N ASP A 159 -12.18 -4.20 -4.38
CA ASP A 159 -11.68 -3.19 -3.45
C ASP A 159 -11.75 -1.77 -4.05
N LEU A 160 -11.69 -1.67 -5.39
CA LEU A 160 -11.68 -0.40 -6.12
C LEU A 160 -12.36 -0.52 -7.49
N VAL A 161 -13.09 0.53 -7.90
CA VAL A 161 -13.54 0.70 -9.29
C VAL A 161 -12.90 1.93 -9.91
N VAL A 162 -12.24 1.75 -11.06
CA VAL A 162 -11.61 2.82 -11.84
C VAL A 162 -12.52 3.19 -13.01
N ILE A 163 -12.96 4.44 -13.06
CA ILE A 163 -13.79 4.95 -14.16
C ILE A 163 -12.92 5.78 -15.11
N ALA A 164 -12.93 5.45 -16.39
CA ALA A 164 -12.09 6.08 -17.41
C ALA A 164 -12.87 6.54 -18.64
N GLY A 165 -12.49 7.69 -19.17
CA GLY A 165 -12.96 8.17 -20.46
C GLY A 165 -13.53 9.58 -20.40
N GLY A 166 -13.75 10.11 -21.60
CA GLY A 166 -14.13 11.49 -21.81
C GLY A 166 -12.94 12.33 -22.25
N ASN A 167 -13.25 13.54 -22.71
CA ASN A 167 -12.28 14.56 -23.05
C ASN A 167 -12.70 15.83 -22.29
N GLU A 168 -11.76 16.71 -21.97
CA GLU A 168 -12.01 17.98 -21.30
C GLU A 168 -13.19 18.72 -21.95
N GLY A 169 -14.26 18.92 -21.17
CA GLY A 169 -15.49 19.60 -21.60
C GLY A 169 -16.53 18.77 -22.37
N GLY A 170 -16.27 17.50 -22.70
CA GLY A 170 -17.07 16.76 -23.71
C GLY A 170 -17.93 15.58 -23.24
N ALA A 171 -17.76 15.05 -22.03
CA ALA A 171 -18.33 13.73 -21.69
C ALA A 171 -18.93 13.58 -20.28
N ALA A 172 -19.55 14.64 -19.74
CA ALA A 172 -20.17 14.58 -18.41
C ALA A 172 -21.37 13.61 -18.32
N SER A 173 -22.14 13.44 -19.40
CA SER A 173 -23.34 12.59 -19.39
C SER A 173 -23.04 11.08 -19.47
N PRO A 174 -22.10 10.61 -20.33
CA PRO A 174 -21.70 9.20 -20.34
C PRO A 174 -20.97 8.78 -19.06
N SER A 175 -20.08 9.61 -18.51
CA SER A 175 -19.39 9.30 -17.25
C SER A 175 -20.34 9.20 -16.06
N LYS A 176 -21.35 10.08 -15.97
CA LYS A 176 -22.44 9.95 -14.98
C LYS A 176 -23.23 8.66 -15.14
N ARG A 177 -23.48 8.22 -16.38
CA ARG A 177 -24.16 6.94 -16.64
C ARG A 177 -23.32 5.75 -16.18
N LEU A 178 -22.01 5.76 -16.45
CA LEU A 178 -21.08 4.75 -15.91
C LEU A 178 -21.07 4.72 -14.40
N ALA A 179 -20.93 5.89 -13.77
CA ALA A 179 -20.94 6.01 -12.31
C ALA A 179 -22.26 5.49 -11.73
N HIS A 180 -23.39 5.70 -12.41
CA HIS A 180 -24.67 5.15 -11.98
C HIS A 180 -24.75 3.63 -12.15
N ILE A 181 -24.25 3.07 -13.26
CA ILE A 181 -24.21 1.62 -13.49
C ILE A 181 -23.33 0.94 -12.43
N VAL A 182 -22.18 1.52 -12.12
CA VAL A 182 -21.24 1.00 -11.13
C VAL A 182 -21.73 1.25 -9.70
N GLY A 183 -22.38 2.39 -9.43
CA GLY A 183 -22.82 2.79 -8.09
C GLY A 183 -24.21 2.28 -7.68
N LEU A 184 -24.93 1.59 -8.56
CA LEU A 184 -26.14 0.81 -8.25
C LEU A 184 -25.81 -0.57 -7.64
N LEU A 185 -24.52 -0.87 -7.46
CA LEU A 185 -23.97 -2.17 -7.09
C LEU A 185 -23.34 -2.13 -5.70
#